data_AF-A0A7M4DQ17-F1
#
_entry.id   AF-A0A7M4DQ17-F1
#
_cell.length_a   1.000
_cell.length_b   1.000
_cell.length_c   1.000
_cell.angle_alpha   90.00
_cell.angle_beta   90.00
_cell.angle_gamma   90.00
#
_symmetry.space_group_name_H-M   'P 1'
#
loop_
_entity.id
_entity.type
_entity.pdbx_description
1 polymer ?
#
loop_
_entity_poly.entity_id
_entity_poly.type
_entity_poly.pdbx_seq_one_letter_code
_entity_poly.pdbx_strand_id
1 'polypeptide(L)'
;MVSIPNEPVTEPDVVRRLAGTARLTPVWRNGLGGVTFRTDDGRYLKYGPRNDETSMDAEAARLSWAAPHTRVPRLIEVGGDGTHEWLVTAAIDAESAVAPRWIADPATAVRAVGEGLRALHEALPVDGCPFDWSVPTRLANAQARGLQISEPLREPPPVERLVVCHGDACCPNTLLDDGGSWVAHVDLGALGVADRWADIAVASMSTEWNYGPGWEDALIAAYGVVPDRGRLAYYRDLWNAT
;
A
#
# COMPACT_ATOMS: atom_id res chain seq x y z
N MET A 1 -16.86 -4.30 -1.32
CA MET A 1 -16.11 -5.31 -2.09
C MET A 1 -14.95 -4.58 -2.75
N VAL A 2 -13.73 -5.06 -2.57
CA VAL A 2 -12.55 -4.53 -3.24
C VAL A 2 -12.46 -5.20 -4.61
N SER A 3 -12.42 -4.43 -5.69
CA SER A 3 -12.40 -4.99 -7.05
C SER A 3 -12.00 -3.97 -8.10
N ILE A 4 -11.60 -4.47 -9.28
CA ILE A 4 -11.61 -3.69 -10.50
C ILE A 4 -13.08 -3.54 -10.94
N PRO A 5 -13.62 -2.32 -11.11
CA PRO A 5 -15.00 -2.14 -11.53
C PRO A 5 -15.25 -2.70 -12.94
N ASN A 6 -16.21 -3.63 -13.06
CA ASN A 6 -16.66 -4.18 -14.34
C ASN A 6 -17.89 -3.46 -14.90
N GLU A 7 -18.49 -2.56 -14.11
CA GLU A 7 -19.65 -1.74 -14.49
C GLU A 7 -19.25 -0.27 -14.65
N PRO A 8 -19.96 0.51 -15.46
CA PRO A 8 -19.73 1.95 -15.58
C PRO A 8 -19.80 2.64 -14.22
N VAL A 9 -18.74 3.35 -13.84
CA VAL A 9 -18.72 4.16 -12.62
C VAL A 9 -19.20 5.56 -12.97
N THR A 10 -20.25 6.05 -12.29
CA THR A 10 -20.64 7.46 -12.40
C THR A 10 -19.52 8.33 -11.85
N GLU A 11 -19.04 9.25 -12.67
CA GLU A 11 -17.89 10.08 -12.35
C GLU A 11 -18.35 11.40 -11.72
N PRO A 12 -17.93 11.71 -10.49
CA PRO A 12 -18.24 12.99 -9.84
C PRO A 12 -17.72 14.18 -10.65
N ASP A 13 -18.39 15.33 -10.54
CA ASP A 13 -17.99 16.58 -11.24
C ASP A 13 -16.54 16.99 -10.92
N VAL A 14 -16.07 16.75 -9.69
CA VAL A 14 -14.68 16.97 -9.31
C VAL A 14 -13.72 16.06 -10.05
N VAL A 15 -14.04 14.77 -10.20
CA VAL A 15 -13.21 13.81 -10.94
C VAL A 15 -13.14 14.21 -12.41
N ARG A 16 -14.27 14.62 -13.01
CA ARG A 16 -14.30 15.15 -14.38
C ARG A 16 -13.48 16.43 -14.55
N ARG A 17 -13.60 17.37 -13.60
CA ARG A 17 -12.82 18.61 -13.60
C ARG A 17 -11.32 18.32 -13.52
N LEU A 18 -10.90 17.42 -12.63
CA LEU A 18 -9.49 17.03 -12.46
C LEU A 18 -8.93 16.31 -13.70
N ALA A 19 -9.75 15.49 -14.37
CA ALA A 19 -9.36 14.84 -15.61
C ALA A 19 -9.27 15.79 -16.80
N GLY A 20 -10.08 16.86 -16.82
CA GLY A 20 -10.13 17.78 -17.95
C GLY A 20 -10.67 17.08 -19.20
N THR A 21 -9.86 17.00 -20.25
CA THR A 21 -10.20 16.31 -21.50
C THR A 21 -9.77 14.85 -21.54
N ALA A 22 -9.05 14.38 -20.52
CA ALA A 22 -8.54 13.01 -20.49
C ALA A 22 -9.68 11.99 -20.32
N ARG A 23 -9.55 10.85 -21.00
CA ARG A 23 -10.47 9.72 -20.79
C ARG A 23 -10.11 9.02 -19.48
N LEU A 24 -11.12 8.72 -18.69
CA LEU A 24 -10.99 8.03 -17.42
C LEU A 24 -11.37 6.55 -17.57
N THR A 25 -10.53 5.68 -17.00
CA THR A 25 -10.80 4.26 -16.84
C THR A 25 -10.76 3.94 -15.36
N PRO A 26 -11.86 3.48 -14.74
CA PRO A 26 -11.82 3.01 -13.36
C PRO A 26 -10.95 1.74 -13.30
N VAL A 27 -9.97 1.74 -12.41
CA VAL A 27 -9.00 0.63 -12.27
C VAL A 27 -9.03 -0.02 -10.89
N TRP A 28 -9.66 0.64 -9.90
CA TRP A 28 -9.78 0.10 -8.56
C TRP A 28 -10.98 0.69 -7.82
N ARG A 29 -11.65 -0.11 -7.00
CA ARG A 29 -12.62 0.34 -5.99
C ARG A 29 -12.25 -0.30 -4.66
N ASN A 30 -12.09 0.52 -3.62
CA ASN A 30 -11.76 0.04 -2.28
C ASN A 30 -13.02 -0.30 -1.46
N GLY A 31 -12.81 -0.85 -0.25
CA GLY A 31 -13.89 -1.25 0.65
C GLY A 31 -14.71 -0.08 1.20
N LEU A 32 -14.17 1.13 1.18
CA LEU A 32 -14.78 2.36 1.70
C LEU A 32 -15.56 3.14 0.65
N GLY A 33 -15.68 2.61 -0.58
CA GLY A 33 -16.40 3.26 -1.68
C GLY A 33 -15.55 4.26 -2.49
N GLY A 34 -14.27 4.40 -2.18
CA GLY A 34 -13.32 5.14 -2.99
C GLY A 34 -13.01 4.42 -4.31
N VAL A 35 -12.74 5.20 -5.35
CA VAL A 35 -12.45 4.74 -6.71
C VAL A 35 -11.13 5.36 -7.18
N THR A 36 -10.29 4.55 -7.80
CA THR A 36 -9.10 5.00 -8.52
C THR A 36 -9.35 4.92 -10.02
N PHE A 37 -9.02 6.00 -10.72
CA PHE A 37 -9.10 6.10 -12.16
C PHE A 37 -7.71 6.26 -12.76
N ARG A 38 -7.45 5.57 -13.86
CA ARG A 38 -6.33 5.86 -14.77
C ARG A 38 -6.82 6.77 -15.88
N THR A 39 -6.03 7.80 -16.18
CA THR A 39 -6.26 8.69 -17.32
C THR A 39 -5.42 8.26 -18.52
N ASP A 40 -5.88 8.54 -19.73
CA ASP A 40 -5.12 8.27 -20.96
C ASP A 40 -3.95 9.23 -21.21
N ASP A 41 -3.79 10.26 -20.38
CA ASP A 41 -2.66 11.19 -20.38
C ASP A 41 -1.62 10.91 -19.26
N GLY A 42 -1.68 9.73 -18.63
CA GLY A 42 -0.63 9.25 -17.75
C GLY A 42 -0.72 9.74 -16.30
N ARG A 43 -1.93 9.81 -15.74
CA ARG A 43 -2.18 10.12 -14.32
C ARG A 43 -3.08 9.08 -13.65
N TYR A 44 -2.95 8.97 -12.34
CA TYR A 44 -3.90 8.27 -11.48
C TYR A 44 -4.65 9.28 -10.61
N LEU A 45 -5.98 9.14 -10.55
CA LEU A 45 -6.87 9.94 -9.72
C LEU A 45 -7.54 9.01 -8.71
N LYS A 46 -7.24 9.18 -7.43
CA LYS A 46 -8.01 8.56 -6.34
C LYS A 46 -9.07 9.55 -5.88
N TYR A 47 -10.29 9.07 -5.68
CA TYR A 47 -11.39 9.84 -5.14
C TYR A 47 -12.20 8.98 -4.18
N GLY A 48 -12.47 9.45 -2.98
CA GLY A 48 -13.24 8.68 -2.01
C GLY A 48 -13.83 9.53 -0.88
N PRO A 49 -14.74 8.96 -0.10
CA PRO A 49 -15.27 9.63 1.08
C PRO A 49 -14.18 9.80 2.14
N ARG A 50 -14.25 10.91 2.87
CA ARG A 50 -13.45 11.08 4.09
C ARG A 50 -13.80 9.98 5.09
N ASN A 51 -12.78 9.49 5.77
CA ASN A 51 -12.89 8.44 6.77
C ASN A 51 -11.82 8.65 7.86
N ASP A 52 -11.98 7.99 8.99
CA ASP A 52 -11.09 8.15 10.14
C ASP A 52 -9.83 7.27 10.07
N GLU A 53 -9.72 6.42 9.07
CA GLU A 53 -8.63 5.44 8.91
C GLU A 53 -7.48 5.98 8.06
N THR A 54 -7.80 6.61 6.94
CA THR A 54 -6.83 7.10 5.96
C THR A 54 -7.24 8.49 5.46
N SER A 55 -6.24 9.26 5.00
CA SER A 55 -6.49 10.50 4.29
C SER A 55 -5.56 10.65 3.08
N MET A 56 -6.11 11.17 1.98
CA MET A 56 -5.36 11.55 0.79
C MET A 56 -4.28 12.61 1.08
N ASP A 57 -4.52 13.54 2.01
CA ASP A 57 -3.50 14.51 2.46
C ASP A 57 -2.34 13.81 3.18
N ALA A 58 -2.66 12.81 4.00
CA ALA A 58 -1.67 11.99 4.70
C ALA A 58 -0.83 11.13 3.72
N GLU A 59 -1.44 10.60 2.67
CA GLU A 59 -0.72 9.92 1.59
C GLU A 59 0.15 10.89 0.78
N ALA A 60 -0.37 12.07 0.43
CA ALA A 60 0.39 13.10 -0.30
C ALA A 60 1.65 13.55 0.45
N ALA A 61 1.56 13.73 1.78
CA ALA A 61 2.70 14.06 2.63
C ALA A 61 3.76 12.95 2.61
N ARG A 62 3.34 11.69 2.70
CA ARG A 62 4.23 10.51 2.69
C ARG A 62 4.89 10.30 1.33
N LEU A 63 4.14 10.45 0.23
CA LEU A 63 4.69 10.43 -1.13
C LEU A 63 5.76 11.51 -1.32
N SER A 64 5.46 12.73 -0.88
CA SER A 64 6.39 13.87 -1.01
C SER A 64 7.68 13.64 -0.21
N TRP A 65 7.57 13.06 0.99
CA TRP A 65 8.72 12.73 1.84
C TRP A 65 9.53 11.53 1.30
N ALA A 66 8.88 10.50 0.74
CA ALA A 66 9.55 9.30 0.24
C ALA A 66 10.24 9.51 -1.13
N ALA A 67 9.71 10.40 -1.98
CA ALA A 67 10.20 10.67 -3.34
C ALA A 67 11.71 10.91 -3.48
N PRO A 68 12.42 11.64 -2.59
CA PRO A 68 13.88 11.79 -2.69
C PRO A 68 14.68 10.50 -2.40
N HIS A 69 14.05 9.46 -1.84
CA HIS A 69 14.72 8.25 -1.38
C HIS A 69 14.40 7.03 -2.23
N THR A 70 13.19 6.95 -2.78
CA THR A 70 12.73 5.80 -3.57
C THR A 70 11.73 6.23 -4.63
N ARG A 71 11.58 5.43 -5.68
CA ARG A 71 10.65 5.73 -6.77
C ARG A 71 9.21 5.50 -6.30
N VAL A 72 8.46 6.59 -6.26
CA VAL A 72 7.03 6.65 -5.91
C VAL A 72 6.31 7.57 -6.90
N PRO A 73 4.97 7.49 -7.02
CA PRO A 73 4.21 8.40 -7.87
C PRO A 73 4.47 9.86 -7.49
N ARG A 74 4.78 10.69 -8.48
CA ARG A 74 4.95 12.13 -8.26
C ARG A 74 3.58 12.76 -7.99
N LEU A 75 3.44 13.43 -6.85
CA LEU A 75 2.26 14.21 -6.51
C LEU A 75 2.00 15.30 -7.57
N ILE A 76 0.75 15.41 -8.02
CA ILE A 76 0.28 16.49 -8.90
C ILE A 76 -0.65 17.41 -8.13
N GLU A 77 -1.67 16.84 -7.47
CA GLU A 77 -2.67 17.60 -6.74
C GLU A 77 -3.23 16.74 -5.60
N VAL A 78 -3.59 17.38 -4.48
CA VAL A 78 -4.38 16.78 -3.41
C VAL A 78 -5.42 17.81 -2.96
N GLY A 79 -6.60 17.34 -2.58
CA GLY A 79 -7.66 18.21 -2.11
C GLY A 79 -8.86 17.46 -1.57
N GLY A 80 -9.87 18.19 -1.14
CA GLY A 80 -11.11 17.63 -0.62
C GLY A 80 -12.13 18.70 -0.26
N ASP A 81 -13.34 18.24 0.04
CA ASP A 81 -14.42 19.03 0.64
C ASP A 81 -14.79 18.45 2.02
N GLY A 82 -15.94 18.80 2.59
CA GLY A 82 -16.36 18.28 3.90
C GLY A 82 -16.70 16.78 3.92
N THR A 83 -16.83 16.14 2.74
CA THR A 83 -17.34 14.79 2.59
C THR A 83 -16.40 13.86 1.84
N HIS A 84 -15.62 14.38 0.89
CA HIS A 84 -14.74 13.60 0.02
C HIS A 84 -13.36 14.23 -0.10
N GLU A 85 -12.41 13.44 -0.56
CA GLU A 85 -11.04 13.84 -0.84
C GLU A 85 -10.55 13.17 -2.12
N TRP A 86 -9.53 13.77 -2.73
CA TRP A 86 -8.89 13.29 -3.94
C TRP A 86 -7.37 13.44 -3.90
N LEU A 87 -6.71 12.54 -4.62
CA LEU A 87 -5.27 12.55 -4.84
C LEU A 87 -5.00 12.31 -6.32
N VAL A 88 -4.19 13.18 -6.93
CA VAL A 88 -3.75 13.07 -8.32
C VAL A 88 -2.25 12.87 -8.35
N THR A 89 -1.79 11.82 -9.02
CA THR A 89 -0.37 11.50 -9.18
C THR A 89 -0.03 11.23 -10.64
N ALA A 90 1.24 11.45 -11.00
CA ALA A 90 1.76 10.99 -12.28
C ALA A 90 1.84 9.46 -12.29
N ALA A 91 1.43 8.84 -13.39
CA ALA A 91 1.59 7.41 -13.60
C ALA A 91 3.07 7.04 -13.69
N ILE A 92 3.38 5.85 -13.20
CA ILE A 92 4.65 5.19 -13.44
C ILE A 92 4.41 4.17 -14.55
N ASP A 93 5.28 4.17 -15.57
CA ASP A 93 5.25 3.21 -16.66
C ASP A 93 5.72 1.83 -16.18
N ALA A 94 4.79 1.11 -15.56
CA ALA A 94 4.96 -0.19 -14.93
C ALA A 94 3.58 -0.78 -14.62
N GLU A 95 3.53 -2.08 -14.36
CA GLU A 95 2.31 -2.78 -13.99
C GLU A 95 2.33 -3.21 -12.54
N SER A 96 1.18 -3.14 -11.87
CA SER A 96 0.99 -3.72 -10.54
C SER A 96 1.32 -5.22 -10.56
N ALA A 97 1.92 -5.76 -9.49
CA ALA A 97 2.24 -7.19 -9.37
C ALA A 97 1.03 -8.13 -9.48
N VAL A 98 -0.19 -7.59 -9.47
CA VAL A 98 -1.44 -8.33 -9.67
C VAL A 98 -2.08 -8.05 -11.04
N ALA A 99 -1.35 -7.45 -11.98
CA ALA A 99 -1.77 -7.40 -13.37
C ALA A 99 -1.91 -8.83 -13.94
N PRO A 100 -2.80 -9.06 -14.92
CA PRO A 100 -3.07 -10.42 -15.44
C PRO A 100 -1.81 -11.19 -15.85
N ARG A 101 -0.79 -10.50 -16.40
CA ARG A 101 0.50 -11.12 -16.78
C ARG A 101 1.26 -11.69 -15.58
N TRP A 102 1.21 -11.00 -14.44
CA TRP A 102 1.94 -11.37 -13.22
C TRP A 102 1.17 -12.34 -12.34
N ILE A 103 -0.16 -12.31 -12.38
CA ILE A 103 -0.98 -13.39 -11.82
C ILE A 103 -0.67 -14.72 -12.53
N ALA A 104 -0.44 -14.69 -13.84
CA ALA A 104 -0.07 -15.87 -14.62
C ALA A 104 1.39 -16.32 -14.42
N ASP A 105 2.24 -15.48 -13.82
CA ASP A 105 3.62 -15.80 -13.43
C ASP A 105 3.93 -15.39 -11.97
N PRO A 106 3.36 -16.11 -10.98
CA PRO A 106 3.52 -15.75 -9.58
C PRO A 106 4.97 -15.78 -9.08
N ALA A 107 5.82 -16.65 -9.63
CA ALA A 107 7.20 -16.77 -9.19
C ALA A 107 7.97 -15.46 -9.42
N THR A 108 7.80 -14.85 -10.58
CA THR A 108 8.37 -13.55 -10.91
C THR A 108 7.78 -12.45 -10.04
N ALA A 109 6.45 -12.43 -9.89
CA ALA A 109 5.75 -11.41 -9.11
C ALA A 109 6.15 -11.43 -7.62
N VAL A 110 6.13 -12.61 -7.00
CA VAL A 110 6.47 -12.81 -5.59
C VAL A 110 7.91 -12.43 -5.29
N ARG A 111 8.84 -12.80 -6.19
CA ARG A 111 10.24 -12.40 -6.07
C ARG A 111 10.38 -10.88 -6.12
N ALA A 112 9.74 -10.22 -7.09
CA ALA A 112 9.78 -8.77 -7.23
C ALA A 112 9.18 -8.04 -6.02
N VAL A 113 8.08 -8.53 -5.45
CA VAL A 113 7.46 -7.95 -4.24
C VAL A 113 8.43 -8.06 -3.04
N GLY A 114 9.04 -9.22 -2.82
CA GLY A 114 10.00 -9.40 -1.73
C GLY A 114 11.25 -8.53 -1.88
N GLU A 115 11.83 -8.49 -3.08
CA GLU A 115 12.99 -7.64 -3.40
C GLU A 115 12.66 -6.14 -3.28
N GLY A 116 11.48 -5.73 -3.78
CA GLY A 116 11.01 -4.35 -3.72
C GLY A 116 10.79 -3.88 -2.29
N LEU A 117 10.14 -4.69 -1.46
CA LEU A 117 9.93 -4.36 -0.05
C LEU A 117 11.27 -4.22 0.69
N ARG A 118 12.25 -5.09 0.42
CA ARG A 118 13.59 -4.95 0.98
C ARG A 118 14.24 -3.64 0.55
N ALA A 119 14.19 -3.33 -0.74
CA ALA A 119 14.78 -2.10 -1.26
C ALA A 119 14.12 -0.84 -0.68
N LEU A 120 12.81 -0.85 -0.44
CA LEU A 120 12.10 0.23 0.25
C LEU A 120 12.66 0.43 1.67
N HIS A 121 12.75 -0.65 2.45
CA HIS A 121 13.27 -0.63 3.82
C HIS A 121 14.75 -0.25 3.92
N GLU A 122 15.55 -0.52 2.89
CA GLU A 122 16.96 -0.15 2.81
C GLU A 122 17.16 1.31 2.38
N ALA A 123 16.28 1.85 1.54
CA ALA A 123 16.42 3.19 0.99
C ALA A 123 15.90 4.31 1.92
N LEU A 124 14.83 4.04 2.68
CA LEU A 124 14.16 5.05 3.50
C LEU A 124 14.85 5.23 4.87
N PRO A 125 15.25 6.47 5.25
CA PRO A 125 15.99 6.71 6.49
C PRO A 125 15.06 6.74 7.71
N VAL A 126 15.27 5.82 8.66
CA VAL A 126 14.50 5.76 9.91
C VAL A 126 14.65 7.06 10.72
N ASP A 127 15.87 7.54 10.93
CA ASP A 127 16.15 8.74 11.75
C ASP A 127 15.55 10.03 11.18
N GLY A 128 15.24 10.06 9.88
CA GLY A 128 14.67 11.20 9.17
C GLY A 128 13.16 11.09 8.89
N CYS A 129 12.52 9.99 9.31
CA CYS A 129 11.11 9.74 9.04
C CYS A 129 10.22 10.42 10.09
N PRO A 130 9.31 11.35 9.69
CA PRO A 130 8.43 12.04 10.63
C PRO A 130 7.18 11.24 10.99
N PHE A 131 6.98 10.07 10.38
CA PHE A 131 5.76 9.29 10.50
C PHE A 131 5.99 8.10 11.43
N ASP A 132 5.17 8.00 12.48
CA ASP A 132 5.15 6.85 13.38
C ASP A 132 4.08 5.84 12.92
N TRP A 133 4.48 4.57 12.81
CA TRP A 133 3.58 3.45 12.55
C TRP A 133 3.81 2.29 13.54
N SER A 134 4.30 2.62 14.73
CA SER A 134 4.52 1.68 15.82
C SER A 134 3.24 1.00 16.28
N VAL A 135 3.38 -0.17 16.91
CA VAL A 135 2.25 -0.93 17.48
C VAL A 135 1.39 -0.05 18.39
N PRO A 136 1.94 0.70 19.39
CA PRO A 136 1.11 1.56 20.25
C PRO A 136 0.27 2.57 19.47
N THR A 137 0.85 3.21 18.45
CA THR A 137 0.16 4.21 17.61
C THR A 137 -0.96 3.58 16.80
N ARG A 138 -0.73 2.39 16.22
CA ARG A 138 -1.76 1.62 15.50
C ARG A 138 -2.91 1.21 16.41
N LEU A 139 -2.61 0.68 17.60
CA LEU A 139 -3.63 0.31 18.59
C LEU A 139 -4.45 1.52 19.06
N ALA A 140 -3.80 2.66 19.29
CA ALA A 140 -4.48 3.89 19.69
C ALA A 140 -5.40 4.41 18.57
N ASN A 141 -4.96 4.39 17.31
CA ASN A 141 -5.80 4.76 16.16
C ASN A 141 -7.03 3.84 16.04
N ALA A 142 -6.81 2.52 16.12
CA ALA A 142 -7.89 1.54 16.05
C ALA A 142 -8.91 1.72 17.18
N GLN A 143 -8.46 1.98 18.41
CA GLN A 143 -9.34 2.30 19.55
C GLN A 143 -10.13 3.59 19.35
N ALA A 144 -9.50 4.64 18.80
CA ALA A 144 -10.18 5.89 18.48
C ALA A 144 -11.28 5.71 17.41
N ARG A 145 -11.12 4.73 16.51
CA ARG A 145 -12.12 4.28 15.53
C ARG A 145 -13.17 3.32 16.10
N GLY A 146 -13.11 3.02 17.41
CA GLY A 146 -14.07 2.15 18.10
C GLY A 146 -13.81 0.64 17.95
N LEU A 147 -12.64 0.25 17.40
CA LEU A 147 -12.28 -1.16 17.25
C LEU A 147 -11.91 -1.78 18.60
N GLN A 148 -12.34 -3.03 18.81
CA GLN A 148 -11.99 -3.81 19.99
C GLN A 148 -10.66 -4.50 19.78
N ILE A 149 -9.66 -4.14 20.58
CA ILE A 149 -8.32 -4.74 20.53
C ILE A 149 -8.26 -5.92 21.49
N SER A 150 -7.90 -7.08 20.95
CA SER A 150 -7.67 -8.29 21.75
C SER A 150 -6.43 -8.14 22.63
N GLU A 151 -6.48 -8.74 23.82
CA GLU A 151 -5.39 -8.63 24.80
C GLU A 151 -4.01 -9.06 24.27
N PRO A 152 -3.87 -10.16 23.49
CA PRO A 152 -2.58 -10.56 22.95
C PRO A 152 -1.90 -9.50 22.07
N LEU A 153 -2.67 -8.62 21.41
CA LEU A 153 -2.10 -7.57 20.56
C LEU A 153 -1.46 -6.44 21.38
N ARG A 154 -1.78 -6.32 22.67
CA ARG A 154 -1.19 -5.31 23.57
C ARG A 154 0.24 -5.63 23.98
N GLU A 155 0.68 -6.86 23.78
CA GLU A 155 2.02 -7.34 24.09
C GLU A 155 2.79 -7.68 22.80
N PRO A 156 3.32 -6.67 22.07
CA PRO A 156 4.09 -6.93 20.86
C PRO A 156 5.36 -7.72 21.14
N PRO A 157 5.82 -8.56 20.20
CA PRO A 157 7.17 -9.12 20.30
C PRO A 157 8.19 -7.98 20.30
N PRO A 158 9.37 -8.14 20.94
CA PRO A 158 10.41 -7.11 20.97
C PRO A 158 10.75 -6.65 19.55
N VAL A 159 10.98 -5.36 19.32
CA VAL A 159 11.41 -4.90 17.99
C VAL A 159 12.72 -5.59 17.59
N GLU A 160 12.73 -6.23 16.42
CA GLU A 160 13.93 -6.83 15.86
C GLU A 160 14.71 -5.79 15.06
N ARG A 161 14.02 -5.04 14.19
CA ARG A 161 14.65 -4.01 13.37
C ARG A 161 13.63 -2.96 12.97
N LEU A 162 13.88 -1.72 13.38
CA LEU A 162 13.16 -0.56 12.87
C LEU A 162 13.53 -0.30 11.41
N VAL A 163 12.51 -0.10 10.60
CA VAL A 163 12.57 0.35 9.20
C VAL A 163 11.44 1.36 8.99
N VAL A 164 11.47 2.07 7.87
CA VAL A 164 10.29 2.82 7.43
C VAL A 164 9.43 1.87 6.61
N CYS A 165 8.34 1.42 7.22
CA CYS A 165 7.39 0.50 6.61
C CYS A 165 6.52 1.21 5.58
N HIS A 166 6.11 0.48 4.55
CA HIS A 166 5.06 0.82 3.61
C HIS A 166 3.71 1.04 4.30
N GLY A 167 3.37 0.18 5.27
CA GLY A 167 2.11 0.22 6.01
C GLY A 167 0.95 -0.55 5.36
N ASP A 168 1.07 -0.84 4.07
CA ASP A 168 0.17 -1.70 3.27
C ASP A 168 0.95 -2.45 2.20
N ALA A 169 1.94 -3.26 2.60
CA ALA A 169 2.87 -3.93 1.68
C ALA A 169 2.25 -5.09 0.88
N CYS A 170 0.94 -5.04 0.58
CA CYS A 170 0.26 -6.05 -0.21
C CYS A 170 0.77 -6.09 -1.68
N CYS A 171 0.71 -7.26 -2.33
CA CYS A 171 1.18 -7.45 -3.71
C CYS A 171 0.71 -6.37 -4.71
N PRO A 172 -0.56 -5.87 -4.70
CA PRO A 172 -1.01 -4.88 -5.66
C PRO A 172 -0.21 -3.56 -5.64
N ASN A 173 0.44 -3.26 -4.52
CA ASN A 173 1.10 -1.98 -4.25
C ASN A 173 2.57 -1.97 -4.70
N THR A 174 3.10 -3.08 -5.23
CA THR A 174 4.41 -3.13 -5.89
C THR A 174 4.23 -3.09 -7.40
N LEU A 175 4.98 -2.21 -8.08
CA LEU A 175 4.98 -2.11 -9.54
C LEU A 175 6.20 -2.80 -10.14
N LEU A 176 6.00 -3.49 -11.27
CA LEU A 176 6.99 -4.25 -12.03
C LEU A 176 7.12 -3.70 -13.45
N ASP A 177 8.36 -3.61 -13.94
CA ASP A 177 8.66 -3.36 -15.36
C ASP A 177 8.36 -4.59 -16.23
N ASP A 178 8.49 -4.45 -17.56
CA ASP A 178 8.27 -5.53 -18.52
C ASP A 178 9.20 -6.74 -18.35
N GLY A 179 10.34 -6.56 -17.68
CA GLY A 179 11.28 -7.63 -17.34
C GLY A 179 10.92 -8.39 -16.06
N GLY A 180 9.88 -7.95 -15.33
CA GLY A 180 9.48 -8.54 -14.06
C GLY A 180 10.35 -8.13 -12.88
N SER A 181 11.11 -7.02 -13.01
CA SER A 181 11.82 -6.41 -11.89
C SER A 181 10.92 -5.38 -11.22
N TRP A 182 11.01 -5.29 -9.89
CA TRP A 182 10.30 -4.23 -9.17
C TRP A 182 10.86 -2.86 -9.57
N VAL A 183 10.00 -1.83 -9.58
CA VAL A 183 10.42 -0.47 -9.93
C VAL A 183 9.95 0.60 -8.97
N ALA A 184 8.81 0.42 -8.30
CA ALA A 184 8.21 1.45 -7.46
C ALA A 184 7.15 0.85 -6.52
N HIS A 185 6.78 1.64 -5.50
CA HIS A 185 5.65 1.37 -4.63
C HIS A 185 4.57 2.45 -4.78
N VAL A 186 3.32 2.09 -4.55
CA VAL A 186 2.14 2.97 -4.54
C VAL A 186 1.33 2.75 -3.26
N ASP A 187 0.39 3.64 -2.95
CA ASP A 187 -0.48 3.51 -1.76
C ASP A 187 0.27 3.62 -0.42
N LEU A 188 1.11 4.66 -0.31
CA LEU A 188 1.94 4.94 0.87
C LEU A 188 1.16 5.66 1.99
N GLY A 189 -0.17 5.50 2.08
CA GLY A 189 -1.00 6.24 3.03
C GLY A 189 -0.67 5.98 4.49
N ALA A 190 -0.19 4.76 4.79
CA ALA A 190 0.15 4.30 6.13
C ALA A 190 1.67 4.25 6.41
N LEU A 191 2.50 4.76 5.48
CA LEU A 191 3.96 4.71 5.63
C LEU A 191 4.42 5.33 6.96
N GLY A 192 5.33 4.64 7.65
CA GLY A 192 5.91 5.12 8.90
C GLY A 192 6.84 4.11 9.57
N VAL A 193 7.52 4.56 10.63
CA VAL A 193 8.51 3.75 11.33
C VAL A 193 7.84 2.66 12.14
N ALA A 194 8.23 1.41 11.88
CA ALA A 194 7.81 0.24 12.65
C ALA A 194 8.85 -0.89 12.55
N ASP A 195 8.57 -2.01 13.22
CA ASP A 195 9.36 -3.23 13.02
C ASP A 195 9.13 -3.79 11.61
N ARG A 196 10.20 -4.22 10.94
CA ARG A 196 10.13 -4.74 9.55
C ARG A 196 9.13 -5.90 9.36
N TRP A 197 8.88 -6.70 10.39
CA TRP A 197 7.94 -7.80 10.29
C TRP A 197 6.49 -7.33 10.14
N ALA A 198 6.19 -6.07 10.50
CA ALA A 198 4.88 -5.48 10.28
C ALA A 198 4.50 -5.45 8.79
N ASP A 199 5.45 -5.19 7.89
CA ASP A 199 5.21 -5.28 6.46
C ASP A 199 5.44 -6.69 5.90
N ILE A 200 6.51 -7.39 6.31
CA ILE A 200 6.81 -8.74 5.77
C ILE A 200 5.63 -9.69 6.01
N ALA A 201 4.97 -9.58 7.16
CA ALA A 201 3.81 -10.39 7.50
C ALA A 201 2.61 -10.13 6.58
N VAL A 202 2.37 -8.86 6.23
CA VAL A 202 1.29 -8.43 5.33
C VAL A 202 1.60 -8.79 3.89
N ALA A 203 2.82 -8.50 3.43
CA ALA A 203 3.28 -8.85 2.09
C ALA A 203 3.18 -10.36 1.84
N SER A 204 3.70 -11.18 2.76
CA SER A 204 3.60 -12.64 2.65
C SER A 204 2.16 -13.15 2.66
N MET A 205 1.32 -12.65 3.58
CA MET A 205 -0.11 -13.00 3.63
C MET A 205 -0.84 -12.65 2.32
N SER A 206 -0.51 -11.50 1.73
CA SER A 206 -1.14 -11.05 0.48
C SER A 206 -0.82 -11.93 -0.73
N THR A 207 0.24 -12.73 -0.68
CA THR A 207 0.54 -13.69 -1.77
C THR A 207 -0.55 -14.74 -1.91
N GLU A 208 -1.13 -15.20 -0.81
CA GLU A 208 -2.18 -16.22 -0.82
C GLU A 208 -3.45 -15.71 -1.51
N TRP A 209 -3.82 -14.46 -1.24
CA TRP A 209 -5.01 -13.83 -1.83
C TRP A 209 -4.89 -13.61 -3.34
N ASN A 210 -3.67 -13.36 -3.83
CA ASN A 210 -3.44 -12.95 -5.22
C ASN A 210 -2.96 -14.10 -6.12
N TYR A 211 -2.23 -15.08 -5.56
CA TYR A 211 -1.57 -16.14 -6.32
C TYR A 211 -1.91 -17.56 -5.83
N GLY A 212 -2.64 -17.70 -4.72
CA GLY A 212 -2.90 -18.97 -4.06
C GLY A 212 -1.81 -19.37 -3.06
N PRO A 213 -1.97 -20.53 -2.38
CA PRO A 213 -1.09 -20.94 -1.29
C PRO A 213 0.32 -21.32 -1.77
N GLY A 214 1.30 -21.22 -0.86
CA GLY A 214 2.66 -21.73 -1.07
C GLY A 214 3.73 -20.69 -1.43
N TRP A 215 3.36 -19.41 -1.51
CA TRP A 215 4.27 -18.32 -1.92
C TRP A 215 4.87 -17.51 -0.76
N GLU A 216 4.33 -17.66 0.46
CA GLU A 216 4.77 -16.88 1.63
C GLU A 216 6.28 -16.95 1.87
N ASP A 217 6.83 -18.18 1.91
CA ASP A 217 8.25 -18.39 2.18
C ASP A 217 9.14 -17.92 1.02
N ALA A 218 8.64 -18.01 -0.22
CA ALA A 218 9.35 -17.50 -1.39
C ALA A 218 9.46 -15.97 -1.34
N LEU A 219 8.39 -15.27 -0.92
CA LEU A 219 8.43 -13.82 -0.70
C LEU A 219 9.45 -13.44 0.38
N ILE A 220 9.42 -14.14 1.51
CA ILE A 220 10.31 -13.86 2.65
C ILE A 220 11.78 -14.17 2.28
N ALA A 221 12.01 -15.23 1.51
CA ALA A 221 13.33 -15.55 0.97
C ALA A 221 13.83 -14.48 0.00
N ALA A 222 12.97 -13.96 -0.89
CA ALA A 222 13.31 -12.85 -1.78
C ALA A 222 13.60 -11.55 -1.02
N TYR A 223 12.87 -11.28 0.07
CA TYR A 223 13.20 -10.21 1.01
C TYR A 223 14.57 -10.44 1.69
N GLY A 224 15.00 -11.69 1.87
CA GLY A 224 16.34 -12.04 2.33
C GLY A 224 16.46 -12.32 3.83
N VAL A 225 15.41 -12.86 4.47
CA VAL A 225 15.42 -13.27 5.87
C VAL A 225 14.90 -14.70 6.06
N VAL A 226 15.18 -15.30 7.22
CA VAL A 226 14.55 -16.56 7.62
C VAL A 226 13.19 -16.25 8.25
N PRO A 227 12.10 -16.97 7.90
CA PRO A 227 10.77 -16.75 8.47
C PRO A 227 10.74 -16.88 10.00
N ASP A 228 10.29 -15.83 10.69
CA ASP A 228 9.90 -15.87 12.11
C ASP A 228 8.38 -16.05 12.20
N ARG A 229 7.95 -17.30 12.43
CA ARG A 229 6.52 -17.66 12.45
C ARG A 229 5.75 -16.97 13.57
N GLY A 230 6.38 -16.69 14.71
CA GLY A 230 5.74 -16.01 15.83
C GLY A 230 5.41 -14.55 15.48
N ARG A 231 6.38 -13.84 14.89
CA ARG A 231 6.18 -12.47 14.42
C ARG A 231 5.21 -12.39 13.26
N LEU A 232 5.31 -13.30 12.30
CA LEU A 232 4.38 -13.37 11.17
C LEU A 232 2.94 -13.49 11.65
N ALA A 233 2.66 -14.41 12.58
CA ALA A 233 1.33 -14.56 13.16
C ALA A 233 0.86 -13.27 13.87
N TYR A 234 1.70 -12.72 14.75
CA TYR A 234 1.38 -11.50 15.49
C TYR A 234 1.06 -10.31 14.55
N TYR A 235 1.90 -10.04 13.55
CA TYR A 235 1.71 -8.86 12.69
C TYR A 235 0.57 -9.04 11.69
N ARG A 236 0.20 -10.27 11.31
CA ARG A 236 -1.03 -10.55 10.56
C ARG A 236 -2.27 -10.25 11.40
N ASP A 237 -2.29 -10.73 12.64
CA ASP A 237 -3.39 -10.47 13.56
C ASP A 237 -3.51 -8.97 13.86
N LEU A 238 -2.38 -8.28 14.05
CA LEU A 238 -2.36 -6.84 14.25
C LEU A 238 -2.92 -6.09 13.03
N TRP A 239 -2.52 -6.45 11.81
CA TRP A 239 -3.05 -5.82 10.58
C TRP A 239 -4.54 -6.04 10.40
N ASN A 240 -5.06 -7.23 10.70
CA ASN A 240 -6.51 -7.49 10.64
C ASN A 240 -7.31 -6.75 11.72
N ALA A 241 -6.67 -6.34 12.82
CA ALA A 241 -7.32 -5.72 13.98
C ALA A 241 -7.20 -4.18 14.03
N THR A 242 -6.34 -3.57 13.21
CA THR A 242 -6.07 -2.13 13.20
C THR A 242 -6.21 -1.54 11.81
#